data_AF-A0A920J6M6-F1
#
_entry.id   AF-A0A920J6M6-F1
#
_cell.length_a   1.000
_cell.length_b   1.000
_cell.length_c   1.000
_cell.angle_alpha   90.00
_cell.angle_beta   90.00
_cell.angle_gamma   90.00
#
_symmetry.space_group_name_H-M   'P 1'
#
loop_
_entity.id
_entity.type
_entity.pdbx_description
1 polymer ?
#
loop_
_entity_poly.entity_id
_entity_poly.type
_entity_poly.pdbx_seq_one_letter_code
_entity_poly.pdbx_strand_id
1 'polypeptide(L)'
;MPSNQPIGIFDSGFGGLTVARAIIDLLPSEDIVYFGDTSRYPYGPQPLDEVKSYSEQISDYLIAEHDVKMIVIACNTASAAAEGDLRDSTEIPIVGVITPGAQAVAEVSSTKRIGVIGTVGTINSQAYDHPIEGISPGNIELVSVACPGFVEFVERGEFEGEQVRILADRLLAPVIQADVDAFYSDAPTTLI
;
A
#
# COMPACT_ATOMS: atom_id res chain seq x y z
N MET A 1 11.05 21.89 20.24
CA MET A 1 12.10 20.86 20.13
C MET A 1 11.51 19.74 19.29
N PRO A 2 12.25 19.13 18.35
CA PRO A 2 11.76 17.92 17.70
C PRO A 2 11.50 16.84 18.77
N SER A 3 10.40 16.10 18.64
CA SER A 3 10.07 15.02 19.59
C SER A 3 11.00 13.83 19.36
N ASN A 4 11.54 13.27 20.46
CA ASN A 4 12.37 12.05 20.46
C ASN A 4 11.53 10.76 20.43
N GLN A 5 10.21 10.86 20.36
CA GLN A 5 9.33 9.70 20.21
C GLN A 5 9.53 9.04 18.84
N PRO A 6 9.40 7.70 18.73
CA PRO A 6 9.62 6.98 17.48
C PRO A 6 8.49 7.17 16.47
N ILE A 7 8.77 6.86 15.21
CA ILE A 7 7.76 6.66 14.17
C ILE A 7 7.25 5.23 14.26
N GLY A 8 5.95 5.06 14.46
CA GLY A 8 5.28 3.77 14.36
C GLY A 8 5.06 3.41 12.90
N ILE A 9 5.39 2.20 12.50
CA ILE A 9 5.13 1.67 11.16
C ILE A 9 4.40 0.35 11.33
N PHE A 10 3.31 0.13 10.61
CA PHE A 10 2.68 -1.20 10.60
C PHE A 10 2.33 -1.71 9.21
N ASP A 11 2.33 -3.03 9.10
CA ASP A 11 1.94 -3.79 7.91
C ASP A 11 1.20 -5.06 8.32
N SER A 12 0.49 -5.65 7.36
CA SER A 12 -0.11 -6.98 7.51
C SER A 12 0.92 -8.09 7.74
N GLY A 13 2.18 -7.90 7.33
CA GLY A 13 3.24 -8.89 7.49
C GLY A 13 4.63 -8.27 7.33
N PHE A 14 5.38 -8.76 6.35
CA PHE A 14 6.78 -8.36 6.11
C PHE A 14 6.97 -7.45 4.89
N GLY A 15 5.95 -7.25 4.06
CA GLY A 15 6.05 -6.44 2.84
C GLY A 15 6.40 -4.98 3.14
N GLY A 16 5.86 -4.45 4.24
CA GLY A 16 6.10 -3.10 4.74
C GLY A 16 7.53 -2.84 5.21
N LEU A 17 8.40 -3.86 5.31
CA LEU A 17 9.82 -3.67 5.57
C LEU A 17 10.51 -2.87 4.46
N THR A 18 9.97 -2.90 3.23
CA THR A 18 10.44 -2.04 2.13
C THR A 18 10.21 -0.56 2.43
N VAL A 19 9.04 -0.21 2.96
CA VAL A 19 8.70 1.14 3.41
C VAL A 19 9.55 1.55 4.62
N ALA A 20 9.68 0.65 5.61
CA ALA A 20 10.52 0.90 6.77
C ALA A 20 11.98 1.16 6.37
N ARG A 21 12.51 0.38 5.42
CA ARG A 21 13.86 0.58 4.89
C ARG A 21 14.02 1.95 4.23
N ALA A 22 13.07 2.35 3.38
CA ALA A 22 13.11 3.66 2.72
C ALA A 22 13.07 4.81 3.74
N ILE A 23 12.28 4.68 4.81
CA ILE A 23 12.23 5.66 5.90
C ILE A 23 13.58 5.73 6.63
N ILE A 24 14.20 4.60 6.97
CA ILE A 24 15.54 4.58 7.61
C ILE A 24 16.58 5.26 6.72
N ASP A 25 16.54 5.01 5.42
CA ASP A 25 17.50 5.58 4.47
C ASP A 25 17.33 7.10 4.31
N LEU A 26 16.11 7.61 4.34
CA LEU A 26 15.80 9.04 4.21
C LEU A 26 15.87 9.82 5.53
N LEU A 27 15.56 9.16 6.65
CA LEU A 27 15.47 9.74 7.98
C LEU A 27 16.33 8.92 8.98
N PRO A 28 17.65 8.87 8.81
CA PRO A 28 18.54 7.99 9.58
C PRO A 28 18.64 8.35 11.08
N SER A 29 18.13 9.52 11.47
CA SER A 29 18.11 9.99 12.86
C SER A 29 16.79 9.69 13.58
N GLU A 30 15.82 9.08 12.90
CA GLU A 30 14.52 8.75 13.47
C GLU A 30 14.51 7.34 14.03
N ASP A 31 14.01 7.20 15.27
CA ASP A 31 13.74 5.90 15.87
C ASP A 31 12.44 5.32 15.26
N ILE A 32 12.40 4.01 15.03
CA ILE A 32 11.28 3.33 14.37
C ILE A 32 10.82 2.15 15.21
N VAL A 33 9.50 2.02 15.34
CA VAL A 33 8.84 0.82 15.84
C VAL A 33 8.05 0.20 14.71
N TYR A 34 8.41 -1.02 14.30
CA TYR A 34 7.70 -1.76 13.26
C TYR A 34 6.80 -2.84 13.87
N PHE A 35 5.53 -2.84 13.46
CA PHE A 35 4.55 -3.87 13.81
C PHE A 35 4.11 -4.63 12.56
N GLY A 36 4.43 -5.92 12.48
CA GLY A 36 3.94 -6.81 11.42
C GLY A 36 2.87 -7.76 11.94
N ASP A 37 1.65 -7.67 11.42
CA ASP A 37 0.53 -8.50 11.88
C ASP A 37 0.43 -9.88 11.21
N THR A 38 1.51 -10.65 11.34
CA THR A 38 1.63 -11.97 10.72
C THR A 38 0.58 -12.97 11.21
N SER A 39 -0.12 -12.67 12.31
CA SER A 39 -1.17 -13.52 12.87
C SER A 39 -2.48 -13.46 12.08
N ARG A 40 -2.74 -12.33 11.42
CA ARG A 40 -3.94 -12.07 10.62
C ARG A 40 -3.59 -11.82 9.15
N TYR A 41 -2.38 -12.16 8.73
CA TYR A 41 -1.93 -12.10 7.35
C TYR A 41 -2.61 -13.18 6.47
N PRO A 42 -2.90 -12.91 5.17
CA PRO A 42 -2.80 -11.63 4.46
C PRO A 42 -4.08 -10.78 4.60
N TYR A 43 -3.96 -9.45 4.52
CA TYR A 43 -5.12 -8.54 4.53
C TYR A 43 -5.83 -8.44 3.18
N GLY A 44 -5.11 -8.61 2.07
CA GLY A 44 -5.62 -8.45 0.71
C GLY A 44 -6.97 -9.12 0.40
N PRO A 45 -7.23 -10.37 0.85
CA PRO A 45 -8.51 -11.04 0.62
C PRO A 45 -9.58 -10.79 1.70
N GLN A 46 -9.28 -10.04 2.76
CA GLN A 46 -10.18 -9.85 3.91
C GLN A 46 -11.18 -8.70 3.70
N PRO A 47 -12.33 -8.72 4.39
CA PRO A 47 -13.25 -7.59 4.39
C PRO A 47 -12.58 -6.31 4.90
N LEU A 48 -12.84 -5.18 4.24
CA LEU A 48 -12.22 -3.89 4.62
C LEU A 48 -12.59 -3.47 6.05
N ASP A 49 -13.80 -3.77 6.52
CA ASP A 49 -14.22 -3.48 7.90
C ASP A 49 -13.39 -4.27 8.94
N GLU A 50 -13.00 -5.51 8.64
CA GLU A 50 -12.10 -6.29 9.50
C GLU A 50 -10.69 -5.70 9.49
N VAL A 51 -10.17 -5.40 8.30
CA VAL A 51 -8.84 -4.78 8.14
C VAL A 51 -8.77 -3.42 8.84
N LYS A 52 -9.85 -2.63 8.79
CA LYS A 52 -10.00 -1.39 9.55
C LYS A 52 -9.91 -1.64 11.05
N SER A 53 -10.68 -2.59 11.58
CA SER A 53 -10.62 -2.93 13.01
C SER A 53 -9.22 -3.38 13.45
N TYR A 54 -8.50 -4.13 12.61
CA TYR A 54 -7.13 -4.52 12.93
C TYR A 54 -6.18 -3.31 12.93
N SER A 55 -6.35 -2.40 11.97
CA SER A 55 -5.55 -1.18 11.86
C SER A 55 -5.76 -0.25 13.06
N GLU A 56 -6.99 -0.13 13.56
CA GLU A 56 -7.33 0.57 14.79
C GLU A 56 -6.62 -0.06 16.00
N GLN A 57 -6.74 -1.38 16.18
CA GLN A 57 -6.07 -2.09 17.28
C GLN A 57 -4.54 -1.93 17.26
N ILE A 58 -3.93 -1.99 16.07
CA ILE A 58 -2.48 -1.82 15.93
C ILE A 58 -2.06 -0.38 16.20
N SER A 59 -2.87 0.60 15.76
CA SER A 59 -2.59 2.01 16.01
C SER A 59 -2.69 2.34 17.50
N ASP A 60 -3.73 1.86 18.18
CA ASP A 60 -3.89 1.99 19.63
C ASP A 60 -2.71 1.36 20.38
N TYR A 61 -2.26 0.18 19.95
CA TYR A 61 -1.09 -0.48 20.53
C TYR A 61 0.20 0.34 20.35
N LEU A 62 0.46 0.86 19.14
CA LEU A 62 1.64 1.68 18.87
C LEU A 62 1.63 2.98 19.69
N ILE A 63 0.46 3.60 19.86
CA ILE A 63 0.31 4.81 20.66
C ILE A 63 0.51 4.49 22.15
N ALA A 64 -0.20 3.49 22.68
CA ALA A 64 -0.23 3.21 24.11
C ALA A 64 1.08 2.61 24.64
N GLU A 65 1.71 1.71 23.88
CA GLU A 65 2.87 0.94 24.36
C GLU A 65 4.21 1.54 23.93
N HIS A 66 4.24 2.31 22.84
CA HIS A 66 5.48 2.84 22.26
C HIS A 66 5.52 4.37 22.17
N ASP A 67 4.45 5.05 22.54
CA ASP A 67 4.36 6.52 22.58
C ASP A 67 4.84 7.17 21.26
N VAL A 68 4.37 6.63 20.13
CA VAL A 68 4.81 7.07 18.79
C VAL A 68 4.34 8.48 18.47
N LYS A 69 5.18 9.27 17.79
CA LYS A 69 4.82 10.64 17.34
C LYS A 69 4.05 10.67 16.03
N MET A 70 4.04 9.58 15.29
CA MET A 70 3.43 9.44 13.97
C MET A 70 3.24 7.95 13.68
N ILE A 71 2.21 7.61 12.90
CA ILE A 71 2.03 6.28 12.35
C ILE A 71 2.11 6.32 10.82
N VAL A 72 2.89 5.39 10.27
CA VAL A 72 2.94 5.07 8.84
C VAL A 72 2.25 3.72 8.60
N ILE A 73 1.21 3.73 7.77
CA ILE A 73 0.52 2.53 7.33
C ILE A 73 1.25 1.99 6.09
N ALA A 74 2.13 1.02 6.27
CA ALA A 74 2.97 0.48 5.20
C ALA A 74 2.25 -0.55 4.30
N CYS A 75 1.08 -1.03 4.71
CA CYS A 75 0.23 -1.92 3.90
C CYS A 75 -0.73 -1.10 3.04
N ASN A 76 -0.78 -1.37 1.73
CA ASN A 76 -1.74 -0.72 0.84
C ASN A 76 -3.19 -1.11 1.18
N THR A 77 -3.47 -2.38 1.50
CA THR A 77 -4.83 -2.79 1.89
C THR A 77 -5.27 -2.12 3.20
N ALA A 78 -4.36 -1.98 4.18
CA ALA A 78 -4.68 -1.27 5.41
C ALA A 78 -4.85 0.24 5.19
N SER A 79 -4.02 0.84 4.33
CA SER A 79 -4.18 2.26 3.95
C SER A 79 -5.53 2.50 3.29
N ALA A 80 -5.92 1.61 2.38
CA ALA A 80 -7.22 1.63 1.71
C ALA A 80 -8.40 1.48 2.68
N ALA A 81 -8.24 0.68 3.73
CA ALA A 81 -9.32 0.37 4.67
C ALA A 81 -9.46 1.40 5.80
N ALA A 82 -8.36 2.01 6.25
CA ALA A 82 -8.33 2.65 7.57
C ALA A 82 -7.69 4.05 7.61
N GLU A 83 -6.94 4.49 6.58
CA GLU A 83 -6.17 5.74 6.68
C GLU A 83 -7.06 6.95 7.05
N GLY A 84 -8.19 7.12 6.37
CA GLY A 84 -9.11 8.23 6.64
C GLY A 84 -9.68 8.21 8.05
N ASP A 85 -10.17 7.04 8.48
CA ASP A 85 -10.75 6.88 9.82
C ASP A 85 -9.72 7.08 10.93
N LEU A 86 -8.49 6.59 10.76
CA LEU A 86 -7.41 6.80 11.71
C LEU A 86 -7.01 8.28 11.80
N ARG A 87 -7.00 9.00 10.67
CA ARG A 87 -6.76 10.45 10.66
C ARG A 87 -7.84 11.24 11.39
N ASP A 88 -9.08 10.81 11.29
CA ASP A 88 -10.22 11.48 11.93
C ASP A 88 -10.33 11.15 13.43
N SER A 89 -9.84 9.98 13.85
CA SER A 89 -9.98 9.47 15.22
C SER A 89 -8.75 9.67 16.11
N THR A 90 -7.59 10.04 15.55
CA THR A 90 -6.33 10.20 16.30
C THR A 90 -5.73 11.60 16.14
N GLU A 91 -5.05 12.09 17.19
CA GLU A 91 -4.37 13.39 17.15
C GLU A 91 -2.96 13.32 16.52
N ILE A 92 -2.37 12.12 16.46
CA ILE A 92 -1.05 11.94 15.88
C ILE A 92 -1.14 11.88 14.35
N PRO A 93 -0.14 12.40 13.62
CA PRO A 93 -0.10 12.28 12.17
C PRO A 93 -0.14 10.83 11.70
N ILE A 94 -1.06 10.54 10.78
CA ILE A 94 -1.17 9.26 10.08
C ILE A 94 -0.80 9.47 8.61
N VAL A 95 0.06 8.61 8.08
CA VAL A 95 0.48 8.62 6.67
C VAL A 95 0.30 7.23 6.07
N GLY A 96 -0.52 7.10 5.03
CA GLY A 96 -0.62 5.88 4.23
C GLY A 96 0.27 5.88 2.99
N VAL A 97 0.35 4.73 2.32
CA VAL A 97 1.19 4.53 1.11
C VAL A 97 0.45 4.83 -0.20
N ILE A 98 -0.87 4.98 -0.17
CA ILE A 98 -1.69 5.16 -1.38
C ILE A 98 -1.48 6.55 -1.99
N THR A 99 -1.63 7.62 -1.19
CA THR A 99 -1.49 8.99 -1.70
C THR A 99 -0.10 9.25 -2.29
N PRO A 100 1.02 8.89 -1.63
CA PRO A 100 2.35 9.01 -2.24
C PRO A 100 2.52 8.18 -3.52
N GLY A 101 1.95 6.96 -3.55
CA GLY A 101 1.97 6.12 -4.74
C GLY A 101 1.22 6.73 -5.92
N ALA A 102 0.03 7.29 -5.67
CA ALA A 102 -0.78 8.00 -6.66
C ALA A 102 -0.06 9.23 -7.21
N GLN A 103 0.61 10.01 -6.35
CA GLN A 103 1.42 11.16 -6.76
C GLN A 103 2.57 10.73 -7.67
N ALA A 104 3.36 9.75 -7.24
CA ALA A 104 4.51 9.27 -7.99
C ALA A 104 4.13 8.77 -9.39
N VAL A 105 3.06 7.98 -9.51
CA VAL A 105 2.65 7.43 -10.81
C VAL A 105 2.04 8.50 -11.72
N ALA A 106 1.33 9.49 -11.17
CA ALA A 106 0.76 10.60 -11.92
C ALA A 106 1.82 11.57 -12.46
N GLU A 107 2.91 11.74 -11.71
CA GLU A 107 4.05 12.58 -12.09
C GLU A 107 4.85 11.99 -13.27
N VAL A 108 5.04 10.67 -13.29
CA VAL A 108 5.82 10.02 -14.35
C VAL A 108 5.02 9.76 -15.64
N SER A 109 3.68 9.72 -15.56
CA SER A 109 2.82 9.51 -16.73
C SER A 109 2.78 10.74 -17.64
N SER A 110 3.07 10.51 -18.92
CA SER A 110 3.04 11.47 -20.01
C SER A 110 1.72 11.46 -20.79
N THR A 111 1.10 10.29 -20.97
CA THR A 111 -0.16 10.10 -21.71
C THR A 111 -1.38 10.24 -20.82
N LYS A 112 -1.19 10.30 -19.50
CA LYS A 112 -2.24 10.31 -18.48
C LYS A 112 -3.10 9.05 -18.48
N ARG A 113 -2.57 7.94 -18.98
CA ARG A 113 -3.15 6.59 -18.83
C ARG A 113 -2.30 5.81 -17.84
N ILE A 114 -2.87 5.51 -16.70
CA ILE A 114 -2.14 4.96 -15.55
C ILE A 114 -2.73 3.63 -15.17
N GLY A 115 -1.87 2.62 -15.00
CA GLY A 115 -2.23 1.35 -14.37
C GLY A 115 -2.04 1.38 -12.86
N VAL A 116 -2.97 0.84 -12.11
CA VAL A 116 -2.74 0.46 -10.71
C VAL A 116 -3.05 -1.01 -10.58
N ILE A 117 -2.10 -1.77 -10.07
CA ILE A 117 -2.33 -3.18 -9.75
C ILE A 117 -2.19 -3.41 -8.27
N GLY A 118 -2.99 -4.35 -7.76
CA GLY A 118 -2.83 -4.70 -6.38
C GLY A 118 -3.72 -5.79 -5.83
N THR A 119 -3.78 -5.90 -4.51
CA THR A 119 -4.66 -6.87 -3.84
C THR A 119 -6.13 -6.60 -4.14
N VAL A 120 -6.96 -7.63 -3.97
CA VAL A 120 -8.42 -7.52 -4.17
C VAL A 120 -9.02 -6.42 -3.27
N GLY A 121 -8.62 -6.36 -2.00
CA GLY A 121 -9.05 -5.32 -1.07
C GLY A 121 -8.68 -3.90 -1.52
N THR A 122 -7.43 -3.68 -1.94
CA THR A 122 -6.97 -2.36 -2.42
C THR A 122 -7.72 -1.90 -3.67
N ILE A 123 -7.93 -2.80 -4.64
CA ILE A 123 -8.55 -2.42 -5.90
C ILE A 123 -10.07 -2.23 -5.75
N ASN A 124 -10.74 -3.08 -4.97
CA ASN A 124 -12.18 -2.97 -4.73
C ASN A 124 -12.54 -1.74 -3.87
N SER A 125 -11.62 -1.24 -3.05
CA SER A 125 -11.86 -0.02 -2.26
C SER A 125 -11.84 1.26 -3.10
N GLN A 126 -11.33 1.21 -4.34
CA GLN A 126 -11.14 2.38 -5.20
C GLN A 126 -10.27 3.47 -4.53
N ALA A 127 -9.40 3.10 -3.59
CA ALA A 127 -8.66 4.05 -2.78
C ALA A 127 -7.69 4.95 -3.58
N TYR A 128 -7.31 4.56 -4.80
CA TYR A 128 -6.49 5.38 -5.70
C TYR A 128 -7.30 6.44 -6.47
N ASP A 129 -8.61 6.25 -6.64
CA ASP A 129 -9.45 7.12 -7.47
C ASP A 129 -9.46 8.55 -6.91
N HIS A 130 -9.64 8.71 -5.60
CA HIS A 130 -9.72 10.03 -4.96
C HIS A 130 -8.39 10.80 -4.99
N PRO A 131 -7.24 10.23 -4.60
CA PRO A 131 -5.94 10.90 -4.75
C PRO A 131 -5.62 11.27 -6.20
N ILE A 132 -5.89 10.38 -7.17
CA ILE A 132 -5.63 10.63 -8.59
C ILE A 132 -6.50 11.79 -9.11
N GLU A 133 -7.79 11.78 -8.81
CA GLU A 133 -8.69 12.87 -9.18
C GLU A 133 -8.27 14.19 -8.53
N GLY A 134 -7.77 14.16 -7.28
CA GLY A 134 -7.23 15.34 -6.60
C GLY A 134 -5.96 15.91 -7.25
N ILE A 135 -5.13 15.07 -7.88
CA ILE A 135 -3.88 15.47 -8.55
C ILE A 135 -4.16 16.09 -9.92
N SER A 136 -5.02 15.47 -10.74
CA SER A 136 -5.33 15.94 -12.09
C SER A 136 -6.81 15.70 -12.45
N PRO A 137 -7.72 16.58 -11.98
CA PRO A 137 -9.15 16.37 -12.09
C PRO A 137 -9.62 16.15 -13.53
N GLY A 138 -10.28 15.01 -13.80
CA GLY A 138 -10.84 14.66 -15.10
C GLY A 138 -9.82 14.47 -16.24
N ASN A 139 -8.53 14.35 -15.92
CA ASN A 139 -7.46 14.32 -16.91
C ASN A 139 -6.62 13.03 -16.88
N ILE A 140 -6.87 12.14 -15.92
CA ILE A 140 -6.20 10.82 -15.83
C ILE A 140 -7.22 9.71 -16.09
N GLU A 141 -6.86 8.81 -17.01
CA GLU A 141 -7.53 7.54 -17.21
C GLU A 141 -6.84 6.48 -16.33
N LEU A 142 -7.55 6.04 -15.28
CA LEU A 142 -7.05 5.07 -14.32
C LEU A 142 -7.55 3.67 -14.63
N VAL A 143 -6.62 2.71 -14.74
CA VAL A 143 -6.90 1.29 -15.01
C VAL A 143 -6.47 0.47 -13.79
N SER A 144 -7.42 0.13 -12.94
CA SER A 144 -7.18 -0.58 -11.68
C SER A 144 -7.44 -2.08 -11.83
N VAL A 145 -6.46 -2.93 -11.52
CA VAL A 145 -6.56 -4.39 -11.70
C VAL A 145 -6.10 -5.18 -10.48
N ALA A 146 -7.02 -5.98 -9.93
CA ALA A 146 -6.71 -6.89 -8.84
C ALA A 146 -5.84 -8.05 -9.35
N CYS A 147 -4.75 -8.32 -8.64
CA CYS A 147 -3.77 -9.35 -8.97
C CYS A 147 -3.68 -10.46 -7.88
N PRO A 148 -4.75 -11.23 -7.63
CA PRO A 148 -4.71 -12.33 -6.66
C PRO A 148 -3.72 -13.41 -7.11
N GLY A 149 -3.00 -14.03 -6.17
CA GLY A 149 -1.98 -15.04 -6.46
C GLY A 149 -0.55 -14.49 -6.51
N PHE A 150 -0.36 -13.20 -6.81
CA PHE A 150 0.99 -12.60 -6.91
C PHE A 150 1.73 -12.61 -5.57
N VAL A 151 1.01 -12.26 -4.50
CA VAL A 151 1.55 -12.27 -3.14
C VAL A 151 2.04 -13.67 -2.78
N GLU A 152 1.22 -14.68 -3.05
CA GLU A 152 1.52 -16.08 -2.74
C GLU A 152 2.72 -16.62 -3.54
N PHE A 153 2.91 -16.18 -4.79
CA PHE A 153 4.10 -16.54 -5.57
C PHE A 153 5.38 -15.90 -5.00
N VAL A 154 5.33 -14.62 -4.64
CA VAL A 154 6.49 -13.91 -4.06
C VAL A 154 6.89 -14.52 -2.72
N GLU A 155 5.93 -14.84 -1.86
CA GLU A 155 6.22 -15.45 -0.55
C GLU A 155 6.85 -16.84 -0.66
N ARG A 156 6.52 -17.60 -1.73
CA ARG A 156 7.18 -18.88 -2.02
C ARG A 156 8.55 -18.72 -2.66
N GLY A 157 8.98 -17.49 -2.99
CA GLY A 157 10.20 -17.23 -3.75
C GLY A 157 10.11 -17.69 -5.21
N GLU A 158 8.89 -17.83 -5.74
CA GLU A 158 8.61 -18.31 -7.09
C GLU A 158 8.41 -17.10 -8.03
N PHE A 159 9.50 -16.63 -8.63
CA PHE A 159 9.49 -15.42 -9.47
C PHE A 159 9.37 -15.70 -10.98
N GLU A 160 9.65 -16.93 -11.39
CA GLU A 160 9.71 -17.35 -12.78
C GLU A 160 8.96 -18.67 -12.98
N GLY A 161 8.62 -18.95 -14.24
CA GLY A 161 8.00 -20.22 -14.64
C GLY A 161 6.69 -20.05 -15.40
N GLU A 162 6.22 -21.14 -15.99
CA GLU A 162 5.03 -21.13 -16.84
C GLU A 162 3.77 -20.71 -16.07
N GLN A 163 3.64 -21.12 -14.81
CA GLN A 163 2.49 -20.78 -13.98
C GLN A 163 2.42 -19.28 -13.64
N VAL A 164 3.55 -18.69 -13.23
CA VAL A 164 3.66 -17.25 -12.96
C VAL A 164 3.34 -16.46 -14.23
N ARG A 165 3.95 -16.85 -15.36
CA ARG A 165 3.73 -16.18 -16.65
C ARG A 165 2.28 -16.24 -17.11
N ILE A 166 1.63 -17.40 -17.05
CA ILE A 166 0.21 -17.54 -17.42
C ILE A 166 -0.68 -16.67 -16.53
N LEU A 167 -0.38 -16.61 -15.22
CA LEU A 167 -1.13 -15.78 -14.30
C LEU A 167 -0.93 -14.28 -14.61
N ALA A 168 0.32 -13.85 -14.78
CA ALA A 168 0.66 -12.47 -15.10
C ALA A 168 0.05 -12.02 -16.44
N ASP A 169 0.20 -12.82 -17.50
CA ASP A 169 -0.38 -12.55 -18.83
C ASP A 169 -1.91 -12.33 -18.73
N ARG A 170 -2.59 -13.16 -17.93
CA ARG A 170 -4.04 -13.07 -17.74
C ARG A 170 -4.43 -11.83 -16.93
N LEU A 171 -3.77 -11.60 -15.81
CA LEU A 171 -4.15 -10.52 -14.88
C LEU A 171 -3.76 -9.15 -15.43
N LEU A 172 -2.62 -9.02 -16.10
CA LEU A 172 -2.13 -7.75 -16.63
C LEU A 172 -2.70 -7.40 -18.02
N ALA A 173 -3.42 -8.32 -18.66
CA ALA A 173 -4.06 -8.08 -19.96
C ALA A 173 -4.86 -6.76 -20.05
N PRO A 174 -5.68 -6.36 -19.06
CA PRO A 174 -6.41 -5.09 -19.11
C PRO A 174 -5.49 -3.88 -19.11
N VAL A 175 -4.41 -3.92 -18.33
CA VAL A 175 -3.40 -2.84 -18.25
C VAL A 175 -2.67 -2.70 -19.59
N ILE A 176 -2.28 -3.83 -20.19
CA ILE A 176 -1.62 -3.86 -21.50
C ILE A 176 -2.56 -3.36 -22.61
N GLN A 177 -3.83 -3.79 -22.60
CA GLN A 177 -4.82 -3.40 -23.61
C GLN A 177 -5.18 -1.92 -23.54
N ALA A 178 -5.11 -1.32 -22.36
CA ALA A 178 -5.38 0.10 -22.15
C ALA A 178 -4.21 1.02 -22.54
N ASP A 179 -3.06 0.46 -22.95
CA ASP A 179 -1.91 1.23 -23.43
C ASP A 179 -1.46 2.29 -22.40
N VAL A 180 -1.37 1.86 -21.13
CA VAL A 180 -0.88 2.69 -20.03
C VAL A 180 0.62 2.96 -20.21
N ASP A 181 1.07 4.16 -19.85
CA ASP A 181 2.49 4.53 -19.96
C ASP A 181 3.22 4.57 -18.61
N ALA A 182 2.46 4.47 -17.51
CA ALA A 182 2.96 4.33 -16.16
C ALA A 182 2.06 3.37 -15.37
N PHE A 183 2.63 2.63 -14.43
CA PHE A 183 1.84 1.87 -13.48
C PHE A 183 2.43 1.86 -12.07
N TYR A 184 1.55 1.74 -11.07
CA TYR A 184 1.90 1.51 -9.68
C TYR A 184 1.52 0.08 -9.29
N SER A 185 2.35 -0.57 -8.47
CA SER A 185 2.07 -1.89 -7.93
C SER A 185 2.05 -1.86 -6.41
N ASP A 186 0.95 -2.34 -5.81
CA ASP A 186 0.88 -2.64 -4.38
C ASP A 186 1.50 -4.00 -4.01
N ALA A 187 1.78 -4.80 -5.03
CA ALA A 187 2.38 -6.11 -4.91
C ALA A 187 3.86 -6.03 -5.30
N PRO A 188 4.69 -7.00 -4.91
CA PRO A 188 6.08 -7.03 -5.33
C PRO A 188 6.15 -7.11 -6.87
N THR A 189 6.80 -6.13 -7.49
CA THR A 189 6.93 -6.03 -8.95
C THR A 189 7.83 -7.10 -9.57
N THR A 190 8.44 -7.96 -8.76
CA THR A 190 9.36 -9.02 -9.21
C THR A 190 8.70 -10.03 -10.15
N LEU A 191 7.36 -10.07 -10.21
CA LEU A 191 6.58 -10.96 -11.10
C LEU A 191 6.17 -10.31 -12.43
N ILE A 192 6.57 -9.06 -12.68
CA ILE A 192 6.03 -8.19 -13.75
C ILE A 192 7.12 -7.82 -14.74
#